data_AF-A0A7X6YF94-F1
#
_entry.id   AF-A0A7X6YF94-F1
#
_cell.length_a   1.000
_cell.length_b   1.000
_cell.length_c   1.000
_cell.angle_alpha   90.00
_cell.angle_beta   90.00
_cell.angle_gamma   90.00
#
_symmetry.space_group_name_H-M   'P 1'
#
loop_
_entity.id
_entity.type
_entity.pdbx_description
1 polymer ?
#
loop_
_entity_poly.entity_id
_entity_poly.type
_entity_poly.pdbx_seq_one_letter_code
_entity_poly.pdbx_strand_id
1 'polypeptide(L)' 'MKRRFGRRNGQTMVEYIIIVVLIAITLLVLFSRLSKATGRKIAGATSALDADAGSEAESLAEDIDENKVKNLNPDGSFQ' A
#
# COMPACT_ATOMS: atom_id res chain seq x y z
N MET A 1 -1.50 33.25 -19.11
CA MET A 1 -1.54 33.81 -17.74
C MET A 1 -0.39 33.25 -16.90
N LYS A 2 0.62 34.07 -16.57
CA LYS A 2 1.77 33.66 -15.74
C LYS A 2 1.31 33.57 -14.28
N ARG A 3 1.11 32.36 -13.75
CA ARG A 3 0.81 32.15 -12.33
C ARG A 3 2.06 32.50 -11.52
N ARG A 4 2.13 33.73 -10.98
CA ARG A 4 3.14 34.10 -9.97
C ARG A 4 2.76 33.40 -8.67
N PHE A 5 3.38 32.26 -8.39
CA PHE A 5 3.35 31.67 -7.05
C PHE A 5 4.11 32.61 -6.11
N GLY A 6 3.38 33.37 -5.30
CA GLY A 6 3.96 34.13 -4.20
C GLY A 6 4.57 33.14 -3.22
N ARG A 7 5.89 33.19 -3.02
CA ARG A 7 6.60 32.39 -2.02
C ARG A 7 6.10 32.79 -0.65
N ARG A 8 5.19 31.98 -0.08
CA ARG A 8 4.70 32.15 1.29
C ARG A 8 5.66 31.38 2.21
N ASN A 9 6.27 32.08 3.16
CA ASN A 9 7.13 31.47 4.17
C ASN A 9 6.30 30.42 4.95
N GLY A 10 6.79 29.18 5.00
CA GLY A 10 6.07 28.01 5.55
C GLY A 10 5.63 26.97 4.51
N GLN A 11 5.58 27.34 3.22
CA GLN A 11 5.21 26.43 2.13
C GLN A 11 6.20 25.26 1.98
N THR A 12 7.50 25.48 2.21
CA THR A 12 8.53 24.44 2.06
C THR A 12 8.33 23.27 3.01
N MET A 13 7.97 23.53 4.28
CA MET A 13 7.72 22.46 5.26
C MET A 13 6.51 21.60 4.86
N VAL A 14 5.45 22.26 4.39
CA VAL A 14 4.22 21.57 3.93
C VAL A 14 4.50 20.77 2.66
N GLU A 15 5.27 21.32 1.72
CA GLU A 15 5.62 20.66 0.48
C GLU A 15 6.42 19.38 0.73
N TYR A 16 7.40 19.41 1.65
CA TYR A 16 8.12 18.21 2.06
C TYR A 16 7.21 17.17 2.73
N ILE A 17 6.29 17.58 3.61
CA ILE A 17 5.35 16.65 4.25
C ILE A 17 4.44 15.99 3.20
N ILE A 18 3.90 16.77 2.25
CA ILE A 18 3.05 16.23 1.19
C ILE A 18 3.83 15.24 0.32
N ILE A 19 5.06 15.56 -0.07
CA ILE A 19 5.91 14.66 -0.86
C ILE A 19 6.13 13.33 -0.10
N VAL A 20 6.47 13.38 1.18
CA VAL A 20 6.69 12.17 2.00
C VAL A 20 5.41 11.32 2.10
N VAL A 21 4.25 11.94 2.31
CA VAL A 21 2.96 11.23 2.36
C VAL A 21 2.64 10.57 1.01
N LEU A 22 2.86 11.25 -0.10
CA LEU A 22 2.64 10.69 -1.44
C LEU A 22 3.56 9.49 -1.72
N ILE A 23 4.82 9.56 -1.30
CA ILE A 23 5.76 8.43 -1.40
C ILE A 23 5.28 7.26 -0.54
N ALA A 24 4.84 7.51 0.70
CA ALA A 24 4.32 6.46 1.57
C ALA A 24 3.09 5.76 0.97
N ILE A 25 2.12 6.51 0.44
CA ILE A 25 0.93 5.94 -0.20
C ILE A 25 1.31 5.11 -1.44
N THR A 26 2.21 5.62 -2.28
CA THR A 26 2.66 4.88 -3.47
C THR A 26 3.38 3.58 -3.10
N LEU A 27 4.21 3.59 -2.06
CA LEU A 27 4.85 2.39 -1.52
C LEU A 27 3.81 1.39 -0.98
N LEU A 28 2.80 1.82 -0.24
CA LEU A 28 1.74 0.94 0.26
C LEU A 28 1.03 0.23 -0.89
N VAL A 29 0.67 0.95 -1.96
CA VAL A 29 0.00 0.35 -3.13
C VAL A 29 0.90 -0.67 -3.83
N LEU A 30 2.18 -0.34 -4.02
CA LEU A 30 3.15 -1.25 -4.63
C LEU A 30 3.35 -2.50 -3.75
N PHE A 31 3.50 -2.32 -2.44
CA PHE A 31 3.63 -3.42 -1.49
C PHE A 31 2.37 -4.28 -1.42
N SER A 32 1.16 -3.72 -1.46
CA SER A 32 -0.07 -4.51 -1.51
C SER A 32 -0.13 -5.43 -2.73
N ARG A 33 0.24 -4.92 -3.91
CA ARG A 33 0.28 -5.72 -5.14
C ARG A 33 1.40 -6.76 -5.14
N LEU A 34 2.58 -6.37 -4.66
CA LEU A 34 3.73 -7.27 -4.55
C LEU A 34 3.50 -8.36 -3.50
N SER A 35 2.86 -8.01 -2.38
CA SER A 35 2.54 -8.92 -1.28
C SER A 35 1.56 -10.00 -1.72
N LYS A 36 0.55 -9.67 -2.54
CA LYS A 36 -0.38 -10.66 -3.09
C LYS A 36 0.30 -11.67 -4.03
N ALA A 37 1.17 -11.19 -4.91
CA ALA A 37 1.93 -12.05 -5.83
C ALA A 37 2.97 -12.92 -5.10
N THR A 38 3.67 -12.34 -4.13
CA THR A 38 4.67 -13.03 -3.30
C THR A 38 3.99 -14.04 -2.37
N GLY A 39 2.88 -13.65 -1.73
CA GLY A 39 2.07 -14.49 -0.85
C GLY A 39 1.53 -15.73 -1.58
N ARG A 40 0.95 -15.57 -2.77
CA ARG A 40 0.51 -16.71 -3.59
C ARG A 40 1.64 -17.66 -3.99
N LYS A 41 2.82 -17.12 -4.34
CA LYS A 41 3.99 -17.94 -4.71
C LYS A 41 4.57 -18.70 -3.51
N ILE A 42 4.62 -18.06 -2.34
CA ILE A 42 5.08 -18.68 -1.11
C ILE A 42 4.06 -19.72 -0.63
N ALA A 43 2.76 -19.40 -0.64
CA ALA A 43 1.69 -20.34 -0.30
C ALA A 43 1.74 -21.60 -1.17
N GLY A 44 1.92 -21.44 -2.49
CA GLY A 44 2.07 -22.59 -3.41
C GLY A 44 3.36 -23.41 -3.22
N ALA A 45 4.43 -22.80 -2.72
CA ALA A 45 5.65 -23.53 -2.35
C ALA A 45 5.48 -24.25 -1.00
N THR A 46 4.80 -23.61 -0.04
CA THR A 46 4.47 -24.20 1.26
C THR A 46 3.51 -25.37 1.10
N SER A 47 2.48 -25.27 0.24
CA SER A 47 1.54 -26.37 -0.02
C SER A 47 2.20 -27.62 -0.62
N ALA A 48 3.30 -27.44 -1.37
CA ALA A 48 4.11 -28.54 -1.88
C ALA A 48 4.96 -29.23 -0.80
N LEU A 49 5.24 -28.55 0.31
CA LEU A 49 5.99 -29.05 1.46
C LEU A 49 5.07 -29.60 2.56
N ASP A 50 3.93 -28.94 2.78
CA ASP A 50 2.91 -29.28 3.76
C ASP A 50 1.53 -28.71 3.34
N ALA A 51 0.57 -29.60 3.10
CA ALA A 51 -0.71 -29.25 2.48
C ALA A 51 -1.62 -28.40 3.38
N ASP A 52 -1.57 -28.63 4.70
CA ASP A 52 -2.38 -27.90 5.68
C ASP A 52 -1.86 -26.46 5.85
N ALA A 53 -0.54 -26.29 6.08
CA ALA A 53 0.08 -24.96 6.16
C ALA A 53 -0.02 -24.14 4.86
N GLY A 54 0.00 -24.82 3.71
CA GLY A 54 -0.19 -24.18 2.41
C GLY A 54 -1.60 -23.63 2.19
N SER A 55 -2.62 -24.37 2.64
CA SER A 55 -4.03 -23.97 2.51
C SER A 55 -4.36 -22.74 3.37
N GLU A 56 -3.80 -22.65 4.57
CA GLU A 56 -3.91 -21.46 5.43
C GLU A 56 -3.20 -20.24 4.82
N ALA A 57 -2.02 -20.43 4.24
CA ALA A 57 -1.28 -19.35 3.58
C ALA A 57 -1.98 -18.84 2.32
N GLU A 58 -2.66 -19.72 1.57
CA GLU A 58 -3.40 -19.37 0.37
C GLU A 58 -4.65 -18.53 0.70
N SER A 59 -5.42 -18.92 1.73
CA SER A 59 -6.60 -18.17 2.16
C SER A 59 -6.24 -16.74 2.61
N LEU A 60 -5.16 -16.61 3.40
CA LEU A 60 -4.65 -15.30 3.82
C LEU A 60 -4.16 -14.44 2.66
N ALA A 61 -3.65 -15.05 1.60
CA ALA A 61 -3.21 -14.33 0.40
C ALA A 61 -4.39 -13.87 -0.48
N GLU A 62 -5.51 -14.58 -0.46
CA GLU A 62 -6.74 -14.19 -1.16
C GLU A 62 -7.46 -13.03 -0.46
N ASP A 63 -7.41 -13.00 0.88
CA ASP A 63 -7.99 -11.92 1.71
C ASP A 63 -7.24 -10.57 1.60
N ILE A 64 -6.13 -10.51 0.85
CA ILE A 64 -5.43 -9.25 0.56
C ILE A 64 -6.27 -8.41 -0.42
N ASP A 65 -7.07 -7.50 0.14
CA ASP A 65 -7.82 -6.50 -0.62
C ASP A 65 -6.91 -5.40 -1.19
N GLU A 66 -6.90 -5.28 -2.52
CA GLU A 66 -6.16 -4.25 -3.26
C GLU A 66 -6.79 -2.85 -3.14
N ASN A 67 -8.06 -2.79 -2.74
CA ASN A 67 -8.78 -1.53 -2.55
C ASN A 67 -8.69 -0.99 -1.12
N LYS A 68 -7.96 -1.67 -0.23
CA LYS A 68 -7.78 -1.23 1.17
C LYS A 68 -7.25 0.21 1.27
N VAL A 69 -6.36 0.60 0.35
CA VAL A 69 -5.83 1.98 0.25
C VAL A 69 -6.85 2.95 -0.36
N LYS A 70 -7.76 2.49 -1.23
CA LYS A 70 -8.85 3.31 -1.77
C LYS A 70 -9.94 3.59 -0.72
N ASN A 71 -10.10 2.69 0.24
CA ASN A 71 -11.06 2.80 1.34
C ASN A 71 -10.44 3.45 2.59
N LEU A 72 -9.37 4.22 2.42
CA LEU A 72 -8.78 5.02 3.50
C LEU A 72 -9.63 6.26 3.75
N ASN A 73 -10.06 6.41 5.00
CA ASN A 73 -10.72 7.61 5.48
C ASN A 73 -9.72 8.79 5.55
N PRO A 74 -10.22 10.04 5.61
CA PRO A 74 -9.37 11.23 5.71
C PRO A 74 -8.48 11.27 6.95
N ASP A 75 -8.82 10.50 7.99
CA ASP A 75 -8.08 10.34 9.23
C ASP A 75 -7.05 9.19 9.19
N GLY A 76 -6.97 8.45 8.07
CA GLY A 76 -6.08 7.32 7.88
C GLY A 76 -6.60 5.98 8.41
N SER A 77 -7.85 5.90 8.87
CA SER A 77 -8.50 4.64 9.24
C SER A 77 -9.06 3.91 8.00
N PHE A 78 -9.27 2.59 8.11
CA PHE A 78 -9.88 1.77 7.05
C PHE A 78 -11.38 1.60 7.32
N GLN A 79 -12.20 1.64 6.26
CA GLN A 79 -13.64 1.35 6.31
C GLN A 79 -13.94 -0.15 6.25
#